data_AF-A0A524PDN9-F1
#
_entry.id   AF-A0A524PDN9-F1
#
_cell.length_a   1.000
_cell.length_b   1.000
_cell.length_c   1.000
_cell.angle_alpha   90.00
_cell.angle_beta   90.00
_cell.angle_gamma   90.00
#
_symmetry.space_group_name_H-M   'P 1'
#
loop_
_entity.id
_entity.type
_entity.pdbx_description
1 polymer ?
#
loop_
_entity_poly.entity_id
_entity_poly.type
_entity_poly.pdbx_seq_one_letter_code
_entity_poly.pdbx_strand_id
1 'polypeptide(L)'
;MRQKEDVKYSLPMQAVDYVDVAARARDLGCRVPTRIALLPGNFATAASAAEFRYHEAAPEVRSAWRRIGLKDTGPYRKLRQKVAVTLETSGQQVPLSVFFGLGLVGNSKAVLLALGGVSSVLIVDPCSANAREIRFDAIVERPCSGGYTCLEYYGHACELIALAKPVREIWGGEPNANTTSHEVHTIA
;
A
#
# COMPACT_ATOMS: atom_id res chain seq x y z
N MET A 1 -1.04 8.12 -41.74
CA MET A 1 -1.37 7.36 -40.52
C MET A 1 -0.30 7.67 -39.48
N ARG A 2 -0.64 8.35 -38.37
CA ARG A 2 0.32 8.66 -37.29
C ARG A 2 0.34 7.49 -36.31
N GLN A 3 1.47 6.80 -36.18
CA GLN A 3 1.70 5.89 -35.07
C GLN A 3 1.68 6.73 -33.78
N LYS A 4 0.71 6.49 -32.90
CA LYS A 4 0.74 7.02 -31.54
C LYS A 4 1.79 6.21 -30.78
N GLU A 5 2.92 6.83 -30.47
CA GLU A 5 3.84 6.28 -29.49
C GLU A 5 3.12 6.30 -28.14
N ASP A 6 2.80 5.11 -27.64
CA ASP A 6 2.33 4.94 -26.27
C ASP A 6 3.50 5.24 -25.33
N VAL A 7 3.55 6.49 -24.85
CA VAL A 7 4.47 6.88 -23.78
C VAL A 7 4.08 6.07 -22.54
N LYS A 8 4.89 5.05 -22.23
CA LYS A 8 4.73 4.21 -21.05
C LYS A 8 5.16 5.01 -19.82
N TYR A 9 4.23 5.74 -19.21
CA TYR A 9 4.45 6.40 -17.92
C TYR A 9 4.72 5.32 -16.86
N SER A 10 5.98 5.11 -16.51
CA SER A 10 6.35 4.31 -15.34
C SER A 10 6.19 5.16 -14.10
N LEU A 11 5.38 4.70 -13.14
CA LEU A 11 5.30 5.34 -11.84
C LEU A 11 6.70 5.32 -11.18
N PRO A 12 7.07 6.38 -10.43
CA PRO A 12 8.29 6.40 -9.62
C PRO A 12 8.15 5.46 -8.41
N MET A 13 8.20 4.15 -8.70
CA MET A 13 8.07 3.10 -7.69
C MET A 13 9.17 2.04 -7.84
N GLN A 14 9.58 1.48 -6.71
CA GLN A 14 10.49 0.34 -6.66
C GLN A 14 9.83 -0.81 -5.90
N ALA A 15 9.96 -2.03 -6.43
CA ALA A 15 9.55 -3.25 -5.75
C ALA A 15 10.75 -3.88 -5.04
N VAL A 16 10.63 -4.14 -3.74
CA VAL A 16 11.65 -4.81 -2.92
C VAL A 16 11.02 -5.92 -2.08
N ASP A 17 11.78 -6.94 -1.73
CA ASP A 17 11.33 -7.92 -0.73
C ASP A 17 11.19 -7.25 0.63
N TYR A 18 10.17 -7.66 1.39
CA TYR A 18 9.87 -7.11 2.71
C TYR A 18 9.90 -8.19 3.79
N VAL A 19 10.03 -7.76 5.06
CA VAL A 19 10.00 -8.68 6.21
C VAL A 19 8.69 -9.48 6.23
N ASP A 20 8.74 -10.71 6.75
CA ASP A 20 7.53 -11.49 7.00
C ASP A 20 6.63 -10.75 8.00
N VAL A 21 5.56 -10.12 7.50
CA VAL A 21 4.66 -9.29 8.30
C VAL A 21 3.96 -10.12 9.38
N ALA A 22 3.58 -11.35 9.07
CA ALA A 22 2.88 -12.22 10.00
C ALA A 22 3.82 -12.70 11.11
N ALA A 23 5.03 -13.16 10.77
CA ALA A 23 6.03 -13.54 11.77
C ALA A 23 6.40 -12.33 12.64
N ARG A 24 6.73 -11.20 12.02
CA ARG A 24 7.12 -9.97 12.73
C ARG A 24 6.01 -9.45 13.65
N ALA A 25 4.75 -9.48 13.21
CA ALA A 25 3.63 -9.09 14.06
C ALA A 25 3.51 -9.99 15.30
N ARG A 26 3.70 -11.31 15.15
CA ARG A 26 3.68 -12.25 16.29
C ARG A 26 4.85 -11.98 17.25
N ASP A 27 6.05 -11.77 16.72
CA ASP A 27 7.25 -11.48 17.53
C ASP A 27 7.08 -10.21 18.37
N LEU A 28 6.43 -9.20 17.81
CA LEU A 28 6.13 -7.93 18.49
C LEU A 28 4.90 -8.00 19.40
N GLY A 29 4.28 -9.17 19.58
CA GLY A 29 3.07 -9.35 20.39
C GLY A 29 1.84 -8.63 19.84
N CYS A 30 1.79 -8.42 18.52
CA CYS A 30 0.74 -7.71 17.80
C CYS A 30 -0.25 -8.68 17.12
N ARG A 31 -1.40 -8.15 16.73
CA ARG A 31 -2.31 -8.85 15.83
C ARG A 31 -1.70 -8.91 14.43
N VAL A 32 -1.75 -10.09 13.81
CA VAL A 32 -1.40 -10.28 12.40
C VAL A 32 -2.46 -9.62 11.50
N PRO A 33 -2.09 -8.68 10.61
CA PRO A 33 -3.03 -8.09 9.67
C PRO A 33 -3.44 -9.11 8.60
N THR A 34 -4.70 -9.08 8.15
CA THR A 34 -5.24 -10.10 7.22
C THR A 34 -5.92 -9.52 5.98
N ARG A 35 -6.23 -8.23 5.99
CA ARG A 35 -6.83 -7.52 4.84
C ARG A 35 -6.07 -6.23 4.61
N ILE A 36 -6.70 -5.08 4.80
CA ILE A 36 -6.07 -3.77 4.70
C ILE A 36 -5.62 -3.38 6.09
N ALA A 37 -4.41 -2.85 6.21
CA ALA A 37 -3.90 -2.35 7.47
C ALA A 37 -2.98 -1.16 7.31
N LEU A 38 -3.03 -0.22 8.24
CA LEU A 38 -1.96 0.76 8.39
C LEU A 38 -0.85 0.19 9.27
N LEU A 39 0.35 0.14 8.73
CA LEU A 39 1.55 -0.28 9.45
C LEU A 39 2.32 0.94 9.97
N PRO A 40 3.05 0.82 11.09
CA PRO A 40 4.10 1.77 11.44
C PRO A 40 5.15 1.84 10.33
N GLY A 41 5.65 3.04 10.01
CA GLY A 41 6.69 3.19 8.97
C GLY A 41 8.03 2.54 9.36
N ASN A 42 8.24 2.26 10.66
CA ASN A 42 9.36 1.49 11.17
C ASN A 42 9.01 0.04 11.54
N PHE A 43 7.92 -0.53 11.02
CA PHE A 43 7.46 -1.87 11.41
C PHE A 43 8.53 -2.96 11.26
N ALA A 44 9.30 -2.91 10.18
CA ALA A 44 10.38 -3.87 9.91
C ALA A 44 11.53 -3.78 10.93
N THR A 45 11.77 -2.61 11.53
CA THR A 45 12.96 -2.34 12.35
C THR A 45 12.66 -2.10 13.83
N ALA A 46 11.42 -1.79 14.20
CA ALA A 46 11.03 -1.51 15.58
C ALA A 46 11.33 -2.71 16.49
N ALA A 47 12.04 -2.50 17.61
CA ALA A 47 12.37 -3.59 18.52
C ALA A 47 11.16 -4.07 19.35
N SER A 48 10.16 -3.20 19.53
CA SER A 48 8.92 -3.50 20.24
C SER A 48 7.74 -2.68 19.70
N ALA A 49 6.51 -3.12 20.01
CA ALA A 49 5.30 -2.36 19.65
C ALA A 49 5.22 -0.97 20.29
N ALA A 50 5.94 -0.72 21.40
CA ALA A 50 5.99 0.57 22.08
C ALA A 50 6.86 1.61 21.34
N GLU A 51 7.65 1.16 20.36
CA GLU A 51 8.50 1.97 19.49
C GLU A 51 7.88 2.25 18.12
N PHE A 52 6.66 1.79 17.86
CA PHE A 52 5.97 2.05 16.62
C PHE A 52 5.83 3.55 16.36
N ARG A 53 6.27 3.95 15.17
CA ARG A 53 6.16 5.30 14.62
C ARG A 53 5.22 5.26 13.45
N TYR A 54 4.08 5.90 13.60
CA TYR A 54 3.12 6.08 12.52
C TYR A 54 3.35 7.43 11.86
N HIS A 55 3.13 7.48 10.54
CA HIS A 55 2.98 8.72 9.81
C HIS A 55 1.87 9.58 10.44
N GLU A 56 2.04 10.91 10.41
CA GLU A 56 1.13 11.86 11.03
C GLU A 56 -0.31 11.75 10.52
N ALA A 57 -0.52 11.63 9.20
CA ALA A 57 -1.82 11.40 8.56
C ALA A 57 -2.52 10.05 8.87
N ALA A 58 -1.90 9.12 9.62
CA ALA A 58 -2.49 7.80 9.84
C ALA A 58 -3.87 7.83 10.53
N PRO A 59 -4.15 8.67 11.55
CA PRO A 59 -5.49 8.80 12.14
C PRO A 59 -6.57 9.25 11.14
N GLU A 60 -6.23 10.19 10.26
CA GLU A 60 -7.11 10.75 9.23
C GLU A 60 -7.40 9.69 8.16
N VAL A 61 -6.38 8.94 7.73
CA VAL A 61 -6.57 7.80 6.80
C VAL A 61 -7.48 6.75 7.41
N ARG A 62 -7.30 6.35 8.68
CA ARG A 62 -8.22 5.42 9.35
C ARG A 62 -9.65 5.95 9.38
N SER A 63 -9.81 7.24 9.61
CA SER A 63 -11.11 7.90 9.65
C SER A 63 -11.77 7.95 8.26
N ALA A 64 -10.99 8.18 7.21
CA ALA A 64 -11.45 8.12 5.82
C ALA A 64 -11.88 6.70 5.42
N TRP A 65 -11.06 5.69 5.72
CA TRP A 65 -11.41 4.28 5.47
C TRP A 65 -12.67 3.85 6.21
N ARG A 66 -12.83 4.23 7.48
CA ARG A 66 -14.03 3.91 8.25
C ARG A 66 -15.30 4.49 7.61
N ARG A 67 -15.23 5.73 7.10
CA ARG A 67 -16.37 6.40 6.43
C ARG A 67 -16.83 5.67 5.17
N ILE A 68 -15.93 4.98 4.48
CA ILE A 68 -16.24 4.19 3.28
C ILE A 68 -16.41 2.69 3.56
N GLY A 69 -16.54 2.31 4.83
CA GLY A 69 -16.79 0.92 5.26
C GLY A 69 -15.55 0.01 5.24
N LEU A 70 -14.35 0.55 5.04
CA LEU A 70 -13.11 -0.21 5.15
C LEU A 70 -12.66 -0.28 6.62
N LYS A 71 -12.29 -1.49 7.06
CA LYS A 71 -11.80 -1.76 8.41
C LYS A 71 -10.29 -1.96 8.39
N ASP A 72 -9.57 -1.10 9.09
CA ASP A 72 -8.14 -1.29 9.40
C ASP A 72 -7.96 -2.54 10.27
N THR A 73 -7.19 -3.51 9.78
CA THR A 73 -6.86 -4.78 10.46
C THR A 73 -5.46 -4.77 11.06
N GLY A 74 -4.80 -3.62 11.11
CA GLY A 74 -3.42 -3.47 11.54
C GLY A 74 -3.14 -3.84 12.99
N PRO A 75 -1.86 -3.75 13.40
CA PRO A 75 -1.36 -4.20 14.70
C PRO A 75 -1.85 -3.34 15.90
N TYR A 76 -2.92 -2.57 15.74
CA TYR A 76 -3.43 -1.61 16.71
C TYR A 76 -3.87 -2.29 18.01
N ARG A 77 -3.01 -2.21 19.03
CA ARG A 77 -3.41 -2.32 20.43
C ARG A 77 -3.81 -0.92 20.89
N LYS A 78 -4.73 -0.77 21.84
CA LYS A 78 -5.17 0.53 22.43
C LYS A 78 -4.04 1.36 23.10
N LEU A 79 -2.78 1.07 22.80
CA LEU A 79 -1.61 1.84 23.17
C LEU A 79 -1.72 3.24 22.55
N ARG A 80 -1.49 4.26 23.39
CA ARG A 80 -1.39 5.65 22.95
C ARG A 80 -0.41 5.71 21.79
N GLN A 81 -0.92 5.96 20.58
CA GLN A 81 -0.07 6.04 19.42
C GLN A 81 0.90 7.19 19.58
N LYS A 82 2.19 6.89 19.53
CA LYS A 82 3.19 7.91 19.29
C LYS A 82 3.08 8.27 17.82
N VAL A 83 2.32 9.32 17.54
CA VAL A 83 2.37 9.97 16.24
C VAL A 83 3.79 10.49 16.10
N ALA A 84 4.48 10.13 15.01
CA ALA A 84 5.75 10.76 14.71
C ALA A 84 5.43 12.23 14.43
N VAL A 85 5.71 13.10 15.40
CA VAL A 85 5.76 14.53 15.12
C VAL A 85 7.00 14.72 14.28
N THR A 86 6.83 15.24 13.06
CA THR A 86 7.90 15.55 12.11
C THR A 86 8.78 16.65 12.71
N LEU A 87 9.62 16.28 13.68
CA LEU A 87 10.74 17.09 14.13
C LEU A 87 11.90 16.74 13.20
N GLU A 88 12.17 17.65 12.27
CA GLU A 88 13.15 17.61 11.17
C GLU A 88 14.61 17.31 11.59
N THR A 89 14.86 16.96 12.85
CA THR A 89 16.18 16.74 13.43
C THR A 89 17.02 15.63 12.77
N SER A 90 16.49 14.83 11.85
CA SER A 90 17.28 13.83 11.10
C SER A 90 16.90 13.63 9.63
N GLY A 91 16.06 14.48 9.05
CA GLY A 91 15.71 14.43 7.61
C GLY A 91 15.01 13.16 7.09
N GLN A 92 14.73 12.16 7.94
CA GLN A 92 14.19 10.87 7.50
C GLN A 92 12.68 10.82 7.76
N GLN A 93 11.91 11.11 6.71
CA GLN A 93 10.45 11.02 6.73
C GLN A 93 10.00 9.57 6.99
N VAL A 94 9.13 9.37 7.98
CA VAL A 94 8.51 8.08 8.26
C VAL A 94 7.47 7.83 7.16
N PRO A 95 7.57 6.76 6.35
CA PRO A 95 6.62 6.51 5.28
C PRO A 95 5.21 6.25 5.81
N LEU A 96 4.21 6.62 5.02
CA LEU A 96 2.87 6.09 5.21
C LEU A 96 2.82 4.68 4.62
N SER A 97 2.79 3.67 5.48
CA SER A 97 2.84 2.27 5.07
C SER A 97 1.48 1.59 5.16
N VAL A 98 1.01 1.03 4.04
CA VAL A 98 -0.25 0.29 3.95
C VAL A 98 0.02 -1.15 3.56
N PHE A 99 -0.51 -2.07 4.34
CA PHE A 99 -0.51 -3.50 4.06
C PHE A 99 -1.76 -3.93 3.30
N PHE A 100 -1.56 -4.76 2.27
CA PHE A 100 -2.57 -5.41 1.45
C PHE A 100 -2.38 -6.94 1.54
N GLY A 101 -3.17 -7.58 2.38
CA GLY A 101 -3.14 -9.03 2.59
C GLY A 101 -3.98 -9.84 1.59
N LEU A 102 -3.79 -11.16 1.62
CA LEU A 102 -4.46 -12.09 0.71
C LEU A 102 -5.98 -12.12 0.83
N GLY A 103 -6.54 -11.67 1.96
CA GLY A 103 -7.99 -11.52 2.13
C GLY A 103 -8.63 -10.48 1.20
N LEU A 104 -7.86 -9.82 0.33
CA LEU A 104 -8.29 -8.86 -0.68
C LEU A 104 -8.11 -9.36 -2.13
N VAL A 105 -7.53 -10.55 -2.33
CA VAL A 105 -7.39 -11.13 -3.67
C VAL A 105 -8.77 -11.25 -4.31
N GLY A 106 -8.91 -10.75 -5.55
CA GLY A 106 -10.20 -10.65 -6.25
C GLY A 106 -11.07 -9.43 -5.87
N ASN A 107 -10.69 -8.65 -4.85
CA ASN A 107 -11.41 -7.44 -4.42
C ASN A 107 -10.65 -6.15 -4.79
N SER A 108 -10.51 -5.91 -6.09
CA SER A 108 -9.84 -4.71 -6.62
C SER A 108 -10.48 -3.40 -6.15
N LYS A 109 -11.79 -3.40 -5.93
CA LYS A 109 -12.53 -2.24 -5.41
C LYS A 109 -12.03 -1.82 -4.03
N ALA A 110 -11.76 -2.76 -3.13
CA ALA A 110 -11.25 -2.44 -1.80
C ALA A 110 -9.85 -1.81 -1.85
N VAL A 111 -8.97 -2.28 -2.73
CA VAL A 111 -7.64 -1.69 -2.95
C VAL A 111 -7.75 -0.26 -3.47
N LEU A 112 -8.57 -0.04 -4.50
CA LEU A 112 -8.81 1.30 -5.05
C LEU A 112 -9.40 2.26 -4.02
N LEU A 113 -10.38 1.81 -3.24
CA LEU A 113 -10.99 2.62 -2.18
C LEU A 113 -9.98 2.96 -1.08
N ALA A 114 -9.10 2.03 -0.71
CA ALA A 114 -8.08 2.29 0.29
C ALA A 114 -7.06 3.33 -0.19
N LEU A 115 -6.51 3.14 -1.40
CA LEU A 115 -5.56 4.08 -1.99
C LEU A 115 -6.19 5.45 -2.26
N GLY A 116 -7.45 5.49 -2.72
CA GLY A 116 -8.19 6.74 -2.89
C GLY A 116 -8.45 7.45 -1.56
N GLY A 117 -8.73 6.72 -0.49
CA GLY A 117 -8.86 7.29 0.86
C GLY A 117 -7.55 7.88 1.38
N VAL A 118 -6.42 7.21 1.12
CA VAL A 118 -5.08 7.74 1.44
C VAL A 118 -4.79 9.00 0.64
N SER A 119 -4.93 8.92 -0.68
CA SER A 119 -4.70 10.04 -1.61
C SER A 119 -5.52 11.27 -1.20
N SER A 120 -6.81 11.09 -0.92
CA SER A 120 -7.70 12.18 -0.50
C SER A 120 -7.26 12.86 0.79
N VAL A 121 -6.74 12.09 1.75
CA VAL A 121 -6.21 12.65 3.02
C VAL A 121 -4.92 13.42 2.77
N LEU A 122 -3.99 12.83 2.02
CA LEU A 122 -2.69 13.44 1.76
C LEU A 122 -2.76 14.67 0.85
N ILE A 123 -3.79 14.83 0.02
CA ILE A 123 -4.00 16.04 -0.80
C ILE A 123 -4.38 17.25 0.07
N VAL A 124 -5.10 17.03 1.16
CA VAL A 124 -5.61 18.11 2.03
C VAL A 124 -4.73 18.32 3.27
N ASP A 125 -3.70 17.50 3.45
CA ASP A 125 -2.78 17.58 4.59
C ASP A 125 -1.87 18.82 4.42
N PRO A 126 -1.91 19.82 5.33
CA PRO A 126 -1.04 20.99 5.22
C PRO A 126 0.45 20.63 5.28
N CYS A 127 0.83 19.49 5.88
CA CYS A 127 2.21 19.03 5.92
C CYS A 127 2.73 18.56 4.55
N SER A 128 1.84 18.20 3.61
CA SER A 128 2.18 17.84 2.23
C SER A 128 1.98 18.99 1.23
N ALA A 129 1.36 20.11 1.66
CA ALA A 129 0.96 21.21 0.78
C ALA A 129 2.12 21.93 0.06
N ASN A 130 3.37 21.77 0.53
CA ASN A 130 4.55 22.40 -0.07
C ASN A 130 5.61 21.40 -0.58
N ALA A 131 5.42 20.09 -0.40
CA ALA A 131 6.34 19.06 -0.90
C ALA A 131 5.56 18.12 -1.82
N ARG A 132 5.69 18.32 -3.14
CA ARG A 132 4.96 17.57 -4.19
C ARG A 132 5.22 16.06 -4.20
N GLU A 133 6.11 15.57 -3.35
CA GLU A 133 6.54 14.18 -3.29
C GLU A 133 6.29 13.63 -1.88
N ILE A 134 5.37 12.68 -1.80
CA ILE A 134 5.12 11.88 -0.60
C ILE A 134 5.90 10.58 -0.71
N ARG A 135 6.34 10.04 0.44
CA ARG A 135 6.80 8.65 0.55
C ARG A 135 5.67 7.76 1.03
N PHE A 136 5.32 6.77 0.22
CA PHE A 136 4.28 5.79 0.51
C PHE A 136 4.79 4.37 0.27
N ASP A 137 4.53 3.48 1.20
CA ASP A 137 4.93 2.07 1.07
C ASP A 137 3.66 1.20 0.96
N ALA A 138 3.49 0.50 -0.15
CA ALA A 138 2.45 -0.52 -0.31
C ALA A 138 3.05 -1.91 -0.06
N ILE A 139 2.79 -2.50 1.11
CA ILE A 139 3.26 -3.84 1.46
C ILE A 139 2.21 -4.85 1.02
N VAL A 140 2.57 -5.73 0.08
CA VAL A 140 1.67 -6.70 -0.54
C VAL A 140 2.08 -8.12 -0.17
N GLU A 141 1.14 -8.90 0.35
CA GLU A 141 1.34 -10.34 0.63
C GLU A 141 1.26 -11.15 -0.68
N ARG A 142 2.22 -12.06 -0.91
CA ARG A 142 2.28 -12.88 -2.15
C ARG A 142 1.52 -14.21 -2.00
N PRO A 143 0.62 -14.60 -2.92
CA PRO A 143 -0.21 -15.80 -2.74
C PRO A 143 0.55 -17.12 -2.89
N CYS A 144 1.46 -17.21 -3.87
CA CYS A 144 2.03 -18.49 -4.30
C CYS A 144 3.43 -18.76 -3.75
N SER A 145 4.29 -17.74 -3.68
CA SER A 145 5.67 -17.86 -3.18
C SER A 145 5.76 -17.67 -1.66
N GLY A 146 4.67 -17.23 -1.03
CA GLY A 146 4.74 -16.67 0.31
C GLY A 146 5.59 -15.40 0.39
N GLY A 147 5.65 -14.84 1.58
CA GLY A 147 6.38 -13.59 1.83
C GLY A 147 5.66 -12.36 1.30
N TYR A 148 6.41 -11.26 1.25
CA TYR A 148 5.86 -9.91 1.10
C TYR A 148 6.75 -9.07 0.20
N THR A 149 6.11 -8.21 -0.59
CA THR A 149 6.79 -7.23 -1.44
C THR A 149 6.38 -5.83 -0.99
N CYS A 150 7.33 -4.93 -0.83
CA CYS A 150 7.06 -3.52 -0.62
C CYS A 150 7.21 -2.79 -1.95
N LEU A 151 6.14 -2.11 -2.37
CA LEU A 151 6.19 -1.11 -3.43
C LEU A 151 6.47 0.24 -2.76
N GLU A 152 7.72 0.67 -2.81
CA GLU A 152 8.13 1.99 -2.33
C GLU A 152 7.79 3.02 -3.40
N TYR A 153 6.94 3.98 -3.06
CA TYR A 153 6.47 5.02 -3.96
C TYR A 153 6.94 6.39 -3.49
N TYR A 154 7.49 7.17 -4.41
CA TYR A 154 7.92 8.55 -4.19
C TYR A 154 7.31 9.42 -5.28
N GLY A 155 6.31 10.24 -4.95
CA GLY A 155 5.65 11.06 -5.97
C GLY A 155 4.39 11.76 -5.47
N HIS A 156 3.53 12.17 -6.39
CA HIS A 156 2.35 12.95 -6.06
C HIS A 156 1.21 12.12 -5.45
N ALA A 157 0.57 12.61 -4.39
CA ALA A 157 -0.53 11.92 -3.72
C ALA A 157 -1.68 11.49 -4.65
N CYS A 158 -1.99 12.29 -5.68
CA CYS A 158 -3.02 12.00 -6.69
C CYS A 158 -2.74 10.71 -7.49
N GLU A 159 -1.48 10.31 -7.63
CA GLU A 159 -1.10 9.16 -8.46
C GLU A 159 -1.09 7.84 -7.66
N LEU A 160 -1.27 7.88 -6.34
CA LEU A 160 -1.28 6.68 -5.49
C LEU A 160 -2.30 5.62 -5.95
N ILE A 161 -3.43 6.04 -6.53
CA ILE A 161 -4.45 5.12 -7.05
C ILE A 161 -3.87 4.20 -8.14
N ALA A 162 -2.86 4.67 -8.88
CA ALA A 162 -2.21 3.90 -9.93
C ALA A 162 -1.45 2.68 -9.37
N LEU A 163 -1.08 2.67 -8.08
CA LEU A 163 -0.49 1.50 -7.40
C LEU A 163 -1.46 0.30 -7.32
N ALA A 164 -2.77 0.51 -7.52
CA ALA A 164 -3.73 -0.59 -7.55
C ALA A 164 -3.45 -1.60 -8.68
N LYS A 165 -2.80 -1.17 -9.77
CA LYS A 165 -2.38 -2.08 -10.85
C LYS A 165 -1.24 -3.01 -10.39
N PRO A 166 -0.06 -2.52 -9.96
CA PRO A 166 1.04 -3.39 -9.53
C PRO A 166 0.68 -4.26 -8.31
N VAL A 167 -0.15 -3.77 -7.38
CA VAL A 167 -0.67 -4.62 -6.27
C VAL A 167 -1.41 -5.85 -6.82
N ARG A 168 -2.22 -5.69 -7.88
CA ARG A 168 -2.93 -6.81 -8.51
C ARG A 168 -2.01 -7.74 -9.28
N GLU A 169 -1.02 -7.18 -9.97
CA GLU A 169 -0.03 -7.97 -10.71
C GLU A 169 0.76 -8.89 -9.76
N ILE A 170 1.12 -8.41 -8.57
CA ILE A 170 1.75 -9.23 -7.51
C ILE A 170 0.86 -10.40 -7.07
N TRP A 171 -0.46 -10.22 -7.05
CA TRP A 171 -1.40 -11.29 -6.72
C TRP A 171 -1.68 -12.27 -7.87
N GLY A 172 -1.00 -12.13 -9.00
CA GLY A 172 -1.24 -12.98 -10.17
C GLY A 172 -2.51 -12.60 -10.94
N GLY A 173 -3.02 -11.38 -10.74
CA GLY A 173 -4.01 -10.81 -11.65
C GLY A 173 -3.34 -10.54 -12.98
N GLU A 174 -3.48 -11.45 -13.95
CA GLU A 174 -3.02 -11.18 -15.31
C GLU A 174 -3.62 -9.86 -15.80
N PRO A 175 -2.84 -8.99 -16.48
CA PRO A 175 -3.39 -7.96 -17.31
C PRO A 175 -4.08 -8.66 -18.48
N ASN A 176 -5.34 -9.01 -18.29
CA ASN A 176 -6.12 -9.72 -19.29
C ASN A 176 -6.40 -8.78 -20.48
N ALA A 177 -5.54 -8.85 -21.48
CA ALA A 177 -5.73 -8.29 -22.81
C ALA A 177 -5.03 -9.22 -23.79
N ASN A 178 -5.81 -10.04 -24.51
CA ASN A 178 -5.43 -10.88 -25.68
C ASN A 178 -5.31 -12.40 -25.49
N THR A 179 -6.24 -13.05 -24.77
CA THR A 179 -6.56 -14.46 -25.09
C THR A 179 -7.81 -14.51 -25.96
N THR A 180 -7.69 -14.03 -27.19
CA THR A 180 -8.63 -14.39 -28.27
C THR A 180 -8.16 -15.74 -28.81
N SER A 181 -8.53 -16.83 -28.13
CA SER A 181 -8.43 -18.17 -28.70
C SER A 181 -9.45 -18.29 -29.83
N HIS A 182 -9.06 -17.86 -31.03
CA HIS A 182 -9.66 -18.33 -32.27
C HIS A 182 -9.13 -19.74 -32.54
N GLU A 183 -9.68 -20.73 -31.83
CA GLU A 183 -9.57 -22.14 -32.24
C GLU A 183 -10.85 -22.47 -33.02
N VAL A 184 -10.86 -22.09 -34.30
CA VAL A 184 -11.87 -22.59 -35.25
C VAL A 184 -11.42 -23.99 -35.64
N HIS A 185 -11.98 -24.99 -34.95
CA HIS A 185 -12.03 -26.34 -35.48
C HIS A 185 -12.92 -26.34 -36.73
N THR A 186 -12.29 -26.37 -37.91
CA THR A 186 -12.96 -26.86 -39.11
C THR A 186 -12.95 -28.39 -39.05
N ILE A 187 -14.12 -28.97 -38.85
CA ILE A 187 -14.40 -30.39 -39.05
C ILE A 187 -15.16 -30.53 -40.38
N ALA A 188 -14.77 -31.56 -41.12
CA ALA A 188 -15.33 -32.13 -42.35
C ALA A 188 -14.84 -31.50 -43.68
#